data_AF-A0A4E0QUM8-F1
#
_entry.id   AF-A0A4E0QUM8-F1
#
_cell.length_a   1.000
_cell.length_b   1.000
_cell.length_c   1.000
_cell.angle_alpha   90.00
_cell.angle_beta   90.00
_cell.angle_gamma   90.00
#
_symmetry.space_group_name_H-M   'P 1'
#
loop_
_entity.id
_entity.type
_entity.pdbx_description
1 polymer ?
#
loop_
_entity_poly.entity_id
_entity_poly.type
_entity_poly.pdbx_seq_one_letter_code
_entity_poly.pdbx_strand_id
1 'polypeptide(L)'
;QIEKAVDYPKLNKVIFIGVFDFKEFNNEHYLSRHMVLNCETLEQELRDIEFNFIELPKFTKKASELKTILDKWIYFIKHAEDLEVIPEHADTQALQTAYDVASRFHWTKQELEVMEYWEMRERADQDKRQA
;
A
#
# COMPACT_ATOMS: atom_id res chain seq x y z
N GLN A 1 -16.39 6.54 16.87
CA GLN A 1 -17.84 6.58 17.19
C GLN A 1 -18.34 7.96 16.82
N ILE A 2 -19.42 8.06 16.05
CA ILE A 2 -19.99 9.35 15.61
C ILE A 2 -20.95 9.86 16.69
N GLU A 3 -20.91 11.17 16.98
CA GLU A 3 -21.78 11.80 17.99
C GLU A 3 -23.26 11.84 17.53
N LYS A 4 -24.17 11.80 18.50
CA LYS A 4 -25.62 11.88 18.25
C LYS A 4 -25.98 13.24 17.63
N ALA A 5 -26.88 13.20 16.63
CA ALA A 5 -27.47 14.34 15.91
C ALA A 5 -26.63 14.99 14.78
N VAL A 6 -25.57 14.32 14.30
CA VAL A 6 -24.95 14.70 13.02
C VAL A 6 -25.77 14.12 11.88
N ASP A 7 -26.40 14.99 11.10
CA ASP A 7 -27.06 14.62 9.85
C ASP A 7 -25.99 14.11 8.86
N TYR A 8 -26.16 12.88 8.36
CA TYR A 8 -25.23 12.22 7.43
C TYR A 8 -25.89 12.09 6.04
N PRO A 9 -26.18 13.20 5.34
CA PRO A 9 -26.95 13.16 4.10
C PRO A 9 -26.16 12.64 2.89
N LYS A 10 -24.84 12.39 3.04
CA LYS A 10 -23.97 11.95 1.94
C LYS A 10 -23.11 10.77 2.36
N LEU A 11 -23.20 9.69 1.58
CA LEU A 11 -22.25 8.59 1.67
C LEU A 11 -20.88 9.12 1.22
N ASN A 12 -19.89 9.09 2.12
CA ASN A 12 -18.52 9.43 1.73
C ASN A 12 -17.98 8.36 0.78
N LYS A 13 -17.18 8.76 -0.21
CA LYS A 13 -16.56 7.83 -1.14
C LYS A 13 -15.73 6.77 -0.40
N VAL A 14 -16.07 5.50 -0.59
CA VAL A 14 -15.37 4.33 -0.05
C VAL A 14 -14.63 3.63 -1.18
N ILE A 15 -13.31 3.52 -1.06
CA ILE A 15 -12.46 2.81 -2.00
C ILE A 15 -11.92 1.58 -1.29
N PHE A 16 -12.42 0.41 -1.67
CA PHE A 16 -11.87 -0.87 -1.26
C PHE A 16 -10.71 -1.24 -2.20
N ILE A 17 -9.60 -1.70 -1.61
CA ILE A 17 -8.45 -2.21 -2.34
C ILE A 17 -8.11 -3.60 -1.78
N GLY A 18 -8.34 -4.64 -2.57
CA GLY A 18 -7.90 -6.01 -2.27
C GLY A 18 -6.59 -6.32 -2.99
N VAL A 19 -5.64 -6.96 -2.32
CA VAL A 19 -4.38 -7.41 -2.92
C VAL A 19 -4.29 -8.91 -2.77
N PHE A 20 -4.14 -9.62 -3.89
CA PHE A 20 -4.12 -11.09 -3.95
C PHE A 20 -2.82 -11.61 -4.54
N ASP A 21 -2.29 -12.67 -3.92
CA ASP A 21 -1.15 -13.45 -4.38
C ASP A 21 -1.58 -14.60 -5.34
N PHE A 22 -2.87 -14.72 -5.64
CA PHE A 22 -3.43 -15.65 -6.62
C PHE A 22 -4.23 -14.92 -7.72
N LYS A 23 -4.67 -15.68 -8.73
CA LYS A 23 -5.53 -15.19 -9.81
C LYS A 23 -6.97 -15.62 -9.54
N GLU A 24 -7.86 -14.66 -9.39
CA GLU A 24 -9.29 -14.88 -9.14
C GLU A 24 -10.13 -14.47 -10.36
N PHE A 25 -9.81 -13.32 -10.96
CA PHE A 25 -10.62 -12.77 -12.04
C PHE A 25 -10.10 -13.17 -13.41
N ASN A 26 -10.99 -13.27 -14.40
CA ASN A 26 -10.62 -13.56 -15.79
C ASN A 26 -10.01 -12.36 -16.55
N ASN A 27 -9.75 -11.24 -15.88
CA ASN A 27 -9.08 -10.08 -16.46
C ASN A 27 -7.60 -10.38 -16.73
N GLU A 28 -7.04 -9.90 -17.84
CA GLU A 28 -5.60 -10.01 -18.12
C GLU A 28 -4.76 -9.01 -17.30
N HIS A 29 -5.33 -7.85 -16.97
CA HIS A 29 -4.61 -6.81 -16.23
C HIS A 29 -4.47 -7.16 -14.73
N TYR A 30 -3.36 -6.74 -14.14
CA TYR A 30 -3.11 -6.92 -12.71
C TYR A 30 -4.02 -6.08 -11.81
N LEU A 31 -4.54 -4.95 -12.31
CA LEU A 31 -5.49 -4.09 -11.61
C LEU A 31 -6.86 -4.25 -12.26
N SER A 32 -7.86 -4.57 -11.46
CA SER A 32 -9.26 -4.62 -11.89
C SER A 32 -10.12 -3.72 -11.01
N ARG A 33 -11.12 -3.08 -11.63
CA ARG A 33 -12.14 -2.29 -10.94
C ARG A 33 -13.49 -2.94 -11.14
N HIS A 34 -14.20 -3.13 -10.05
CA HIS A 34 -15.52 -3.75 -10.01
C HIS A 34 -16.53 -2.73 -9.50
N MET A 35 -17.65 -2.63 -10.21
CA MET A 35 -18.71 -1.65 -9.98
C MET A 35 -19.96 -2.39 -9.51
N VAL A 36 -20.69 -1.80 -8.57
CA VAL A 36 -21.96 -2.34 -8.09
C VAL A 36 -23.09 -1.79 -8.96
N LEU A 37 -23.81 -2.67 -9.64
CA LEU A 37 -24.94 -2.34 -10.50
C LEU A 37 -26.24 -2.82 -9.88
N ASN A 38 -27.31 -2.06 -10.07
CA ASN A 38 -28.67 -2.52 -9.81
C ASN A 38 -29.00 -3.70 -10.74
N CYS A 39 -29.53 -4.79 -10.21
CA CYS A 39 -29.75 -6.01 -11.00
C CYS A 39 -30.85 -5.88 -12.05
N GLU A 40 -31.84 -5.00 -11.84
CA GLU A 40 -32.95 -4.82 -12.75
C GLU A 40 -32.64 -3.76 -13.82
N THR A 41 -32.10 -2.61 -13.39
CA THR A 41 -31.87 -1.47 -14.28
C THR A 41 -30.48 -1.46 -14.90
N LEU A 42 -29.53 -2.24 -14.33
CA LEU A 42 -28.09 -2.20 -14.64
C LEU A 42 -27.45 -0.82 -14.41
N GLU A 43 -28.12 0.06 -13.66
CA GLU A 43 -27.59 1.37 -13.33
C GLU A 43 -26.64 1.31 -12.13
N GLN A 44 -25.57 2.10 -12.19
CA GLN A 44 -24.66 2.30 -11.06
C GLN A 44 -25.15 3.46 -10.19
N GLU A 45 -26.02 3.15 -9.24
CA GLU A 45 -26.53 4.12 -8.26
C GLU A 45 -25.51 4.37 -7.14
N LEU A 46 -24.76 3.33 -6.74
CA LEU A 46 -23.73 3.38 -5.69
C LEU A 46 -22.35 3.77 -6.25
N ARG A 47 -22.25 4.97 -6.83
CA ARG A 47 -21.00 5.45 -7.48
C ARG A 47 -19.87 5.77 -6.51
N ASP A 48 -20.24 6.06 -5.27
CA ASP A 48 -19.29 6.38 -4.20
C ASP A 48 -18.62 5.13 -3.61
N ILE A 49 -19.03 3.92 -4.01
CA ILE A 49 -18.40 2.66 -3.58
C ILE A 49 -17.64 2.06 -4.76
N GLU A 50 -16.33 1.92 -4.60
CA GLU A 50 -15.45 1.31 -5.60
C GLU A 50 -14.69 0.12 -5.01
N PHE A 51 -14.69 -1.01 -5.73
CA PHE A 51 -13.88 -2.17 -5.40
C PHE A 51 -12.75 -2.30 -6.41
N ASN A 52 -11.52 -2.19 -5.95
CA ASN A 52 -10.32 -2.34 -6.77
C ASN A 52 -9.55 -3.56 -6.27
N PHE A 53 -9.09 -4.40 -7.18
CA PHE A 53 -8.30 -5.59 -6.85
C PHE A 53 -6.99 -5.60 -7.61
N ILE A 54 -5.91 -5.92 -6.91
CA ILE A 54 -4.56 -6.09 -7.44
C ILE A 54 -4.20 -7.56 -7.34
N GLU A 55 -4.00 -8.22 -8.47
CA GLU A 55 -3.59 -9.63 -8.56
C GLU A 55 -2.08 -9.71 -8.90
N LEU A 56 -1.25 -9.91 -7.87
CA LEU A 56 0.20 -9.90 -7.96
C LEU A 56 0.79 -10.89 -9.00
N PRO A 57 0.23 -12.09 -9.22
CA PRO A 57 0.72 -13.00 -10.27
C PRO A 57 0.61 -12.44 -11.69
N LYS A 58 -0.27 -11.46 -11.92
CA LYS A 58 -0.44 -10.82 -13.23
C LYS A 58 0.50 -9.63 -13.44
N PHE A 59 1.13 -9.14 -12.37
CA PHE A 59 2.13 -8.07 -12.46
C PHE A 59 3.49 -8.64 -12.88
N THR A 60 3.90 -8.44 -14.12
CA THR A 60 5.12 -9.03 -14.70
C THR A 60 6.23 -8.03 -15.00
N LYS A 61 6.03 -6.75 -14.68
CA LYS A 61 7.01 -5.68 -14.93
C LYS A 61 8.28 -5.89 -14.10
N LYS A 62 9.42 -5.68 -14.74
CA LYS A 62 10.75 -5.64 -14.08
C LYS A 62 11.02 -4.27 -13.47
N ALA A 63 12.02 -4.19 -12.59
CA ALA A 63 12.44 -2.93 -11.95
C ALA A 63 12.75 -1.81 -12.95
N SER A 64 13.37 -2.12 -14.09
CA SER A 64 13.66 -1.15 -15.17
C SER A 64 12.42 -0.66 -15.93
N GLU A 65 11.28 -1.32 -15.76
CA GLU A 65 10.02 -1.02 -16.45
C GLU A 65 9.03 -0.25 -15.56
N LEU A 66 9.41 0.06 -14.31
CA LEU A 66 8.58 0.76 -13.35
C LEU A 66 8.49 2.25 -13.69
N LYS A 67 7.39 2.65 -14.33
CA LYS A 67 7.17 4.03 -14.77
C LYS A 67 6.30 4.84 -13.81
N THR A 68 5.32 4.20 -13.19
CA THR A 68 4.32 4.88 -12.34
C THR A 68 4.56 4.60 -10.86
N ILE A 69 4.06 5.49 -10.00
CA ILE A 69 4.09 5.26 -8.55
C ILE A 69 3.35 3.97 -8.16
N LEU A 70 2.26 3.64 -8.86
CA LEU A 70 1.53 2.39 -8.66
C LEU A 70 2.39 1.17 -9.00
N ASP A 71 3.11 1.20 -10.13
CA ASP A 71 4.01 0.11 -10.49
C ASP A 71 5.08 -0.12 -9.42
N LYS A 72 5.64 0.96 -8.86
CA LYS A 72 6.65 0.89 -7.79
C LYS A 72 6.09 0.27 -6.50
N TRP A 73 4.89 0.65 -6.09
CA TRP A 73 4.22 0.07 -4.91
C TRP A 73 3.85 -1.39 -5.12
N ILE A 74 3.34 -1.77 -6.30
CA ILE A 74 2.99 -3.16 -6.58
C ILE A 74 4.25 -4.03 -6.68
N TYR A 75 5.32 -3.51 -7.30
CA TYR A 75 6.61 -4.19 -7.32
C TYR A 75 7.14 -4.41 -5.90
N PHE A 76 7.08 -3.37 -5.06
CA PHE A 76 7.44 -3.50 -3.64
C PHE A 76 6.62 -4.60 -2.95
N ILE A 77 5.28 -4.55 -3.01
CA ILE A 77 4.42 -5.53 -2.33
C ILE A 77 4.68 -6.95 -2.83
N LYS A 78 4.90 -7.12 -4.14
CA LYS A 78 5.17 -8.43 -4.75
C LYS A 78 6.50 -9.03 -4.32
N HIS A 79 7.51 -8.20 -4.08
CA HIS A 79 8.87 -8.63 -3.81
C HIS A 79 9.29 -8.38 -2.36
N ALA A 80 8.38 -7.94 -1.49
CA ALA A 80 8.69 -7.47 -0.14
C ALA A 80 9.42 -8.51 0.72
N GLU A 81 9.14 -9.79 0.50
CA GLU A 81 9.75 -10.92 1.21
C GLU A 81 11.20 -11.19 0.79
N ASP A 82 11.61 -10.76 -0.40
CA ASP A 82 12.96 -11.03 -0.94
C ASP A 82 13.90 -9.82 -0.82
N LEU A 83 13.53 -8.83 0.01
CA LEU A 83 14.25 -7.54 0.08
C LEU A 83 15.41 -7.58 1.07
N GLU A 84 16.62 -7.63 0.53
CA GLU A 84 17.86 -7.39 1.28
C GLU A 84 18.35 -5.93 1.19
N VAL A 85 18.03 -5.21 0.10
CA VAL A 85 18.54 -3.85 -0.17
C VAL A 85 17.44 -2.95 -0.74
N ILE A 86 17.41 -1.68 -0.33
CA ILE A 86 16.51 -0.67 -0.90
C ILE A 86 16.94 -0.37 -2.36
N PRO A 87 16.08 -0.58 -3.35
CA PRO A 87 16.43 -0.39 -4.75
C PRO A 87 16.30 1.08 -5.20
N GLU A 88 17.04 1.47 -6.24
CA GLU A 88 17.06 2.85 -6.76
C GLU A 88 15.68 3.39 -7.21
N HIS A 89 14.76 2.51 -7.59
CA HIS A 89 13.40 2.92 -7.98
C HIS A 89 12.52 3.34 -6.79
N ALA A 90 12.97 3.14 -5.54
CA ALA A 90 12.35 3.69 -4.34
C ALA A 90 12.77 5.17 -4.16
N ASP A 91 12.27 6.03 -5.04
CA ASP A 91 12.63 7.46 -5.12
C ASP A 91 11.75 8.39 -4.26
N THR A 92 10.80 7.82 -3.51
CA THR A 92 9.98 8.58 -2.56
C THR A 92 10.28 8.16 -1.12
N GLN A 93 10.22 9.11 -0.19
CA GLN A 93 10.44 8.84 1.24
C GLN A 93 9.51 7.74 1.76
N ALA A 94 8.26 7.71 1.29
CA ALA A 94 7.28 6.71 1.70
C ALA A 94 7.66 5.30 1.22
N LEU A 95 8.12 5.15 -0.03
CA LEU A 95 8.62 3.88 -0.53
C LEU A 95 9.88 3.47 0.23
N GLN A 96 10.86 4.36 0.39
CA GLN A 96 12.09 4.06 1.14
C GLN A 96 11.78 3.54 2.55
N THR A 97 10.89 4.23 3.26
CA THR A 97 10.43 3.81 4.59
C THR A 97 9.77 2.43 4.55
N ALA A 98 8.97 2.13 3.53
CA ALA A 98 8.34 0.82 3.38
C ALA A 98 9.37 -0.30 3.14
N TYR A 99 10.38 -0.07 2.31
CA TYR A 99 11.50 -1.01 2.12
C TYR A 99 12.32 -1.18 3.40
N ASP A 100 12.60 -0.09 4.12
CA ASP A 100 13.29 -0.15 5.42
C ASP A 100 12.50 -1.01 6.41
N VAL A 101 11.18 -0.79 6.54
CA VAL A 101 10.33 -1.58 7.43
C VAL A 101 10.26 -3.05 7.00
N ALA A 102 10.19 -3.34 5.69
CA ALA A 102 10.19 -4.71 5.20
C ALA A 102 11.52 -5.44 5.50
N SER A 103 12.66 -4.75 5.38
CA SER A 103 13.97 -5.35 5.68
C SER A 103 14.11 -5.75 7.16
N ARG A 104 13.40 -5.09 8.08
CA ARG A 104 13.37 -5.44 9.53
C ARG A 104 12.93 -6.88 9.79
N PHE A 105 12.13 -7.49 8.91
CA PHE A 105 11.71 -8.89 9.06
C PHE A 105 12.85 -9.89 8.88
N HIS A 106 13.93 -9.49 8.18
CA HIS A 106 15.12 -10.31 7.96
C HIS A 106 16.23 -10.06 8.99
N TRP A 107 16.06 -9.08 9.87
CA TRP A 107 17.11 -8.69 10.80
C TRP A 107 17.29 -9.67 11.94
N THR A 108 18.55 -9.92 12.26
CA THR A 108 18.95 -10.58 13.48
C THR A 108 18.66 -9.70 14.69
N LYS A 109 18.58 -10.30 15.87
CA LYS A 109 18.36 -9.57 17.14
C LYS A 109 19.35 -8.42 17.36
N GLN A 110 20.60 -8.59 16.93
CA GLN A 110 21.65 -7.58 17.06
C GLN A 110 21.40 -6.37 16.15
N GLU A 111 20.94 -6.60 14.92
CA GLU A 111 20.60 -5.54 13.97
C GLU A 111 19.39 -4.73 14.44
N LEU A 112 18.39 -5.41 15.03
CA LEU A 112 17.25 -4.76 15.67
C LEU A 112 17.67 -3.84 16.82
N GLU A 113 18.53 -4.33 17.73
CA GLU A 113 19.02 -3.55 18.89
C GLU A 113 19.80 -2.30 18.45
N VAL A 114 20.61 -2.40 17.40
CA VAL A 114 21.34 -1.25 16.83
C VAL A 114 20.36 -0.20 16.30
N MET A 115 19.31 -0.60 15.61
CA MET A 115 18.35 0.32 15.01
C MET A 115 17.43 0.98 16.04
N GLU A 116 16.99 0.25 17.07
CA GLU A 116 16.29 0.84 18.21
C GLU A 116 17.14 1.91 18.90
N TYR A 117 18.45 1.68 19.04
CA TYR A 117 19.38 2.68 19.59
C TYR A 117 19.45 3.95 18.73
N TRP A 118 19.50 3.82 17.39
CA TRP A 118 19.49 4.98 16.49
C TRP A 118 18.16 5.75 16.55
N GLU A 119 17.02 5.05 16.56
CA GLU A 119 15.69 5.69 16.70
C GLU A 119 15.57 6.45 18.03
N MET A 120 16.06 5.89 19.14
CA MET A 120 16.08 6.57 20.44
C MET A 120 16.93 7.85 20.40
N ARG A 121 18.08 7.81 19.73
CA ARG A 121 18.93 9.01 19.54
C ARG A 121 18.24 10.07 18.70
N GLU A 122 17.62 9.70 17.59
CA GLU A 122 16.93 10.66 16.73
C GLU A 122 15.78 11.36 17.44
N ARG A 123 14.98 10.62 18.22
CA ARG A 123 13.91 11.20 19.05
C ARG A 123 14.47 12.17 20.08
N ALA A 124 15.55 11.77 20.78
CA ALA A 124 16.20 12.64 21.75
C ALA A 124 16.79 13.91 21.12
N ASP A 125 17.30 13.83 19.89
CA ASP A 125 17.83 14.99 19.15
C ASP A 125 16.71 15.88 18.59
N GLN A 126 15.55 15.32 18.23
CA GLN A 126 14.35 16.08 17.86
C GLN A 126 13.76 16.84 19.06
N ASP A 127 13.65 16.19 20.22
CA ASP A 127 13.17 16.82 21.46
C ASP A 127 14.04 18.02 21.87
N LYS A 128 15.37 17.89 21.72
CA LYS A 128 16.32 19.00 21.96
C LYS A 128 16.20 20.16 20.97
N ARG A 129 15.70 19.92 19.76
CA ARG A 129 15.49 20.99 18.75
C ARG A 129 14.16 21.72 18.94
N GLN A 130 13.23 21.13 19.69
CA GLN A 130 11.92 21.72 19.98
C GLN A 130 11.85 22.40 21.37
N ALA A 131 12.90 22.25 22.19
CA ALA A 131 13.10 22.95 23.46
C ALA A 131 13.95 24.21 23.29
#